data_AF-A0A564ZM80-F1
#
_entry.id   AF-A0A564ZM80-F1
#
_cell.length_a   1.000
_cell.length_b   1.000
_cell.length_c   1.000
_cell.angle_alpha   90.00
_cell.angle_beta   90.00
_cell.angle_gamma   90.00
#
_symmetry.space_group_name_H-M   'P 1'
#
loop_
_entity.id
_entity.type
_entity.pdbx_description
1 polymer ?
#
loop_
_entity_poly.entity_id
_entity_poly.type
_entity_poly.pdbx_seq_one_letter_code
_entity_poly.pdbx_strand_id
1 'polypeptide(L)' 'MYYRGRDMALVHRGMRISESDWKVFLGHAAATLAKFKIPEAEQCDVVAFVEGLKKEIVE' A
#
# COMPACT_ATOMS: atom_id res chain seq x y z
N MET A 1 -15.35 -9.41 -4.39
CA MET A 1 -14.57 -8.98 -5.59
C MET A 1 -13.41 -9.95 -5.74
N TYR A 2 -13.15 -10.54 -6.92
CA TYR A 2 -12.04 -11.48 -7.11
C TYR A 2 -10.98 -10.84 -8.01
N TYR A 3 -9.89 -10.38 -7.40
CA TYR A 3 -8.75 -9.84 -8.12
C TYR A 3 -7.87 -11.01 -8.60
N ARG A 4 -7.76 -11.19 -9.93
CA ARG A 4 -6.95 -12.25 -10.57
C ARG A 4 -5.48 -11.87 -10.76
N GLY A 5 -5.00 -10.82 -10.08
CA GLY A 5 -3.62 -10.39 -10.23
C GLY A 5 -2.61 -11.47 -9.85
N ARG A 6 -1.34 -11.19 -10.13
CA ARG A 6 -0.23 -12.03 -9.66
C ARG A 6 -0.10 -11.88 -8.14
N ASP A 7 0.38 -12.93 -7.51
CA ASP A 7 0.70 -12.96 -6.07
C ASP A 7 1.63 -11.81 -5.65
N MET A 8 1.32 -11.15 -4.53
CA MET A 8 2.04 -9.96 -4.07
C MET A 8 3.50 -10.27 -3.71
N ALA A 9 3.77 -11.42 -3.10
CA ALA A 9 5.14 -11.81 -2.77
C ALA A 9 5.93 -12.17 -4.03
N LEU A 10 5.33 -12.89 -4.97
CA LEU A 10 5.98 -13.28 -6.21
C LEU A 10 6.42 -12.08 -7.06
N VAL A 11 5.59 -11.03 -7.14
CA VAL A 11 5.89 -9.88 -8.01
C VAL A 11 6.87 -8.86 -7.41
N HIS A 12 7.03 -8.83 -6.08
CA HIS A 12 7.91 -7.86 -5.41
C HIS A 12 9.23 -8.46 -4.91
N ARG A 13 9.35 -9.79 -4.88
CA ARG A 13 10.59 -10.48 -4.50
C ARG A 13 11.80 -10.00 -5.30
N GLY A 14 12.87 -9.65 -4.60
CA GLY A 14 14.15 -9.25 -5.18
C GLY A 14 14.20 -7.77 -5.60
N MET A 15 13.11 -7.02 -5.41
CA MET A 15 13.10 -5.57 -5.65
C MET A 15 13.78 -4.77 -4.53
N ARG A 16 14.04 -5.39 -3.36
CA ARG A 16 14.66 -4.75 -2.19
C ARG A 16 13.92 -3.49 -1.73
N ILE A 17 12.58 -3.54 -1.78
CA ILE A 17 11.73 -2.46 -1.29
C ILE A 17 11.90 -2.39 0.22
N SER A 18 12.46 -1.28 0.70
CA SER A 18 12.77 -1.10 2.11
C SER A 18 11.59 -0.54 2.90
N GLU A 19 11.71 -0.60 4.23
CA GLU A 19 10.81 0.09 5.15
C GLU A 19 10.71 1.61 4.85
N SER A 20 11.80 2.24 4.41
CA SER A 20 11.79 3.64 4.02
C SER A 20 11.00 3.89 2.72
N ASP A 21 11.13 3.02 1.73
CA ASP A 21 10.39 3.13 0.47
C ASP A 21 8.88 2.98 0.73
N TRP A 22 8.52 2.02 1.60
CA TRP A 22 7.14 1.80 2.02
C TRP A 22 6.53 3.04 2.67
N LYS A 23 7.26 3.70 3.58
CA LYS A 23 6.80 4.95 4.23
C LYS A 23 6.62 6.08 3.23
N VAL A 24 7.51 6.21 2.25
CA VAL A 24 7.39 7.20 1.17
C VAL A 24 6.13 6.93 0.34
N PHE A 25 5.89 5.67 -0.03
CA PHE A 25 4.68 5.26 -0.75
C PHE A 25 3.40 5.59 0.03
N LEU A 26 3.32 5.24 1.32
CA LEU A 26 2.16 5.57 2.16
C LEU A 26 1.95 7.08 2.29
N GLY A 27 3.03 7.86 2.36
CA GLY A 27 2.95 9.32 2.35
C GLY A 27 2.30 9.85 1.06
N HIS A 28 2.69 9.33 -0.11
CA HIS A 28 2.07 9.69 -1.38
C HIS A 28 0.61 9.23 -1.48
N ALA A 29 0.28 8.04 -0.97
CA ALA A 29 -1.09 7.53 -0.95
C ALA A 29 -1.99 8.42 -0.08
N ALA A 30 -1.57 8.72 1.15
CA ALA A 30 -2.31 9.61 2.07
C ALA A 30 -2.49 11.01 1.49
N ALA A 31 -1.44 11.61 0.91
CA ALA A 31 -1.52 12.92 0.26
C ALA A 31 -2.52 12.92 -0.92
N THR A 32 -2.59 11.81 -1.66
CA THR A 32 -3.55 11.65 -2.77
C THR A 32 -4.98 11.60 -2.25
N LEU A 33 -5.25 10.78 -1.22
CA LEU A 33 -6.58 10.69 -0.62
C LEU A 33 -7.04 12.05 -0.04
N ALA A 34 -6.14 12.74 0.64
CA ALA A 34 -6.39 14.09 1.16
C ALA A 34 -6.68 15.10 0.04
N LYS A 35 -5.92 15.07 -1.08
CA LYS A 35 -6.15 15.93 -2.25
C LYS A 35 -7.55 15.77 -2.83
N PHE A 36 -8.06 14.54 -2.88
CA PHE A 36 -9.41 14.23 -3.36
C PHE A 36 -10.50 14.39 -2.30
N LYS A 37 -10.15 14.83 -1.09
CA LYS A 37 -11.08 15.05 0.02
C LYS A 37 -11.89 13.80 0.37
N ILE A 38 -11.24 12.63 0.30
CA ILE A 38 -11.84 11.37 0.76
C ILE A 38 -12.13 11.50 2.27
N PRO A 39 -13.29 11.05 2.78
CA PRO A 39 -13.55 11.15 4.21
C PRO A 39 -12.61 10.24 5.01
N GLU A 40 -12.33 10.63 6.26
CA GLU A 40 -11.29 10.01 7.08
C GLU A 40 -11.48 8.51 7.28
N ALA A 41 -12.72 8.05 7.44
CA ALA A 41 -13.04 6.63 7.61
C ALA A 41 -12.55 5.80 6.40
N GLU A 42 -12.87 6.25 5.19
CA GLU A 42 -12.45 5.59 3.96
C GLU A 42 -10.94 5.69 3.75
N GLN A 43 -10.29 6.76 4.22
CA GLN A 43 -8.82 6.84 4.22
C GLN A 43 -8.21 5.78 5.13
N CYS A 44 -8.73 5.64 6.36
CA CYS A 44 -8.29 4.64 7.30
C CYS A 44 -8.49 3.22 6.76
N ASP A 45 -9.62 2.94 6.13
CA ASP A 45 -9.91 1.63 5.53
C ASP A 45 -8.89 1.27 4.43
N VAL A 46 -8.58 2.23 3.55
CA VAL A 46 -7.58 2.03 2.48
C VAL A 46 -6.19 1.82 3.06
N VAL A 47 -5.77 2.64 4.03
CA VAL A 47 -4.46 2.51 4.67
C VAL A 47 -4.33 1.17 5.38
N ALA A 48 -5.35 0.76 6.14
CA ALA A 48 -5.34 -0.51 6.85
C ALA A 48 -5.26 -1.72 5.89
N PHE A 49 -5.99 -1.67 4.78
CA PHE A 49 -5.91 -2.69 3.74
C PHE A 49 -4.50 -2.78 3.14
N VAL A 50 -3.91 -1.63 2.77
CA VAL A 50 -2.59 -1.57 2.14
C VAL A 50 -1.49 -2.02 3.10
N GLU A 51 -1.55 -1.62 4.37
CA GLU A 51 -0.59 -2.06 5.40
C GLU A 51 -0.61 -3.58 5.63
N GLY A 52 -1.76 -4.23 5.40
CA GLY A 52 -1.87 -5.68 5.45
C GLY A 52 -0.96 -6.42 4.45
N LEU A 53 -0.58 -5.76 3.33
CA LEU A 53 0.26 -6.33 2.27
C LEU A 53 1.76 -6.17 2.53
N LYS A 54 2.15 -5.38 3.54
CA LYS A 54 3.55 -5.00 3.79
C LYS A 54 4.49 -6.20 3.88
N LYS A 55 4.07 -7.27 4.56
CA LYS A 55 4.89 -8.49 4.77
C LYS A 55 5.19 -9.25 3.47
N GLU A 56 4.41 -9.02 2.43
CA GLU A 56 4.60 -9.66 1.12
C GLU A 56 5.47 -8.80 0.19
N ILE A 57 5.66 -7.51 0.50
CA ILE A 57 6.26 -6.52 -0.40
C ILE A 57 7.61 -6.00 0.11
N VAL A 58 7.75 -5.79 1.43
CA VAL A 58 8.94 -5.17 2.04
C VAL A 58 9.98 -6.23 2.42
N GLU A 59 11.25 -5.93 2.15
CA GLU A 59 12.43 -6.73 2.52
C GLU A 59 13.25 -6.10 3.66
#